data_AF-A0A2A2JHK4-F1
#
_entry.id   AF-A0A2A2JHK4-F1
#
_cell.length_a   1.000
_cell.length_b   1.000
_cell.length_c   1.000
_cell.angle_alpha   90.00
_cell.angle_beta   90.00
_cell.angle_gamma   90.00
#
_symmetry.space_group_name_H-M   'P 1'
#
loop_
_entity.id
_entity.type
_entity.pdbx_description
1 polymer ?
#
loop_
_entity_poly.entity_id
_entity_poly.type
_entity_poly.pdbx_seq_one_letter_code
_entity_poly.pdbx_strand_id
1 'polypeptide(L)'
;MPDWLDAKTFDEAMKVMVITFDFVFGGPGFGEPASHEMNKLRAGTLLKTWINDMKAMISQNNETYKAIFYSAHDTTIIPLLRIFDVKDKLLPNLADPDFVANVVLELWKKDDGSYVVKAFYYPNSIAGTINFTSMISGCPPTDECPFDIFVNRCKSYLPDNIDLECLPKV
;
A
#
# COMPACT_ATOMS: atom_id res chain seq x y z
N MET A 1 27.12 -21.61 -2.80
CA MET A 1 26.89 -20.69 -3.94
C MET A 1 27.85 -21.07 -5.06
N PRO A 2 27.57 -20.69 -6.32
CA PRO A 2 28.57 -20.77 -7.39
C PRO A 2 29.82 -19.97 -7.02
N ASP A 3 30.99 -20.43 -7.45
CA ASP A 3 32.28 -19.83 -7.04
C ASP A 3 32.48 -18.38 -7.54
N TRP A 4 31.75 -17.97 -8.57
CA TRP A 4 31.76 -16.59 -9.09
C TRP A 4 30.88 -15.62 -8.30
N LEU A 5 30.02 -16.12 -7.41
CA LEU A 5 29.08 -15.31 -6.65
C LEU A 5 29.70 -14.90 -5.31
N ASP A 6 30.62 -13.94 -5.36
CA ASP A 6 31.15 -13.27 -4.18
C ASP A 6 30.17 -12.19 -3.65
N ALA A 7 30.45 -11.65 -2.45
CA ALA A 7 29.58 -10.67 -1.81
C ALA A 7 29.39 -9.41 -2.66
N LYS A 8 30.46 -8.95 -3.34
CA LYS A 8 30.38 -7.79 -4.23
C LYS A 8 29.43 -8.04 -5.39
N THR A 9 29.58 -9.18 -6.07
CA THR A 9 28.77 -9.58 -7.22
C THR A 9 27.31 -9.76 -6.81
N PHE A 10 27.07 -10.34 -5.63
CA PHE A 10 25.73 -10.47 -5.07
C PHE A 10 25.10 -9.09 -4.80
N ASP A 11 25.81 -8.19 -4.12
CA ASP A 11 25.29 -6.86 -3.78
C ASP A 11 25.02 -6.00 -5.03
N GLU A 12 25.89 -6.08 -6.04
CA GLU A 12 25.68 -5.40 -7.32
C GLU A 12 24.45 -5.94 -8.06
N ALA A 13 24.29 -7.27 -8.12
CA ALA A 13 23.11 -7.90 -8.73
C ALA A 13 21.82 -7.52 -7.99
N MET A 14 21.85 -7.53 -6.66
CA MET A 14 20.70 -7.16 -5.83
C MET A 14 20.31 -5.68 -6.01
N LYS A 15 21.28 -4.77 -6.11
CA LYS A 15 20.98 -3.34 -6.38
C LYS A 15 20.28 -3.16 -7.72
N VAL A 16 20.77 -3.81 -8.77
CA VAL A 16 20.14 -3.74 -10.11
C VAL A 16 18.73 -4.32 -10.06
N MET A 17 18.55 -5.45 -9.39
CA MET A 17 17.24 -6.08 -9.23
C MET A 17 16.26 -5.15 -8.51
N VAL A 18 16.62 -4.65 -7.34
CA VAL A 18 15.77 -3.78 -6.51
C VAL A 18 15.35 -2.51 -7.27
N ILE A 19 16.29 -1.81 -7.91
CA ILE A 19 15.97 -0.59 -8.68
C ILE A 19 15.04 -0.91 -9.87
N THR A 20 15.31 -2.02 -10.57
CA THR A 20 14.50 -2.44 -11.72
C THR A 20 13.08 -2.80 -11.29
N PHE A 21 12.95 -3.58 -10.22
CA PHE A 21 11.66 -3.99 -9.67
C PHE A 21 10.88 -2.76 -9.18
N ASP A 22 11.50 -1.90 -8.37
CA ASP A 22 10.86 -0.68 -7.85
C ASP A 22 10.24 0.14 -8.99
N PHE A 23 11.00 0.35 -10.07
CA PHE A 23 10.56 1.06 -11.27
C PHE A 23 9.42 0.36 -12.02
N VAL A 24 9.58 -0.94 -12.36
CA VAL A 24 8.56 -1.74 -13.07
C VAL A 24 7.23 -1.81 -12.28
N PHE A 25 7.30 -1.69 -10.95
CA PHE A 25 6.14 -1.65 -10.08
C PHE A 25 5.55 -0.26 -9.81
N GLY A 26 6.06 0.81 -10.43
CA GLY A 26 5.46 2.15 -10.37
C GLY A 26 6.22 3.16 -9.52
N GLY A 27 7.41 2.78 -9.03
CA GLY A 27 8.32 3.70 -8.37
C GLY A 27 9.12 4.55 -9.36
N PRO A 28 9.84 5.56 -8.85
CA PRO A 28 10.75 6.35 -9.67
C PRO A 28 11.98 5.54 -10.07
N GLY A 29 12.60 5.87 -11.18
CA GLY A 29 13.80 5.15 -11.64
C GLY A 29 14.22 5.56 -13.05
N PHE A 30 15.50 5.39 -13.37
CA PHE A 30 16.03 5.62 -14.72
C PHE A 30 15.74 7.02 -15.31
N GLY A 31 15.62 8.05 -14.46
CA GLY A 31 15.32 9.43 -14.86
C GLY A 31 13.83 9.77 -14.88
N GLU A 32 12.96 8.80 -14.59
CA GLU A 32 11.50 8.96 -14.59
C GLU A 32 10.93 9.04 -13.16
N PRO A 33 9.88 9.84 -12.95
CA PRO A 33 9.19 9.91 -11.67
C PRO A 33 8.34 8.64 -11.41
N ALA A 34 7.84 8.50 -10.19
CA ALA A 34 6.87 7.45 -9.88
C ALA A 34 5.61 7.59 -10.74
N SER A 35 5.12 6.47 -11.28
CA SER A 35 3.95 6.47 -12.16
C SER A 35 2.65 6.42 -11.35
N HIS A 36 1.92 7.54 -11.34
CA HIS A 36 0.58 7.60 -10.76
C HIS A 36 -0.36 6.54 -11.33
N GLU A 37 -0.33 6.38 -12.66
CA GLU A 37 -1.15 5.41 -13.39
C GLU A 37 -0.83 3.98 -12.96
N MET A 38 0.44 3.59 -12.92
CA MET A 38 0.78 2.22 -12.53
C MET A 38 0.41 1.94 -11.07
N ASN A 39 0.61 2.91 -10.16
CA ASN A 39 0.22 2.76 -8.76
C ASN A 39 -1.31 2.62 -8.61
N LYS A 40 -2.10 3.40 -9.38
CA LYS A 40 -3.56 3.27 -9.49
C LYS A 40 -3.96 1.88 -9.98
N LEU A 41 -3.39 1.39 -11.08
CA LEU A 41 -3.77 0.12 -11.69
C LEU A 41 -3.34 -1.10 -10.85
N ARG A 42 -2.24 -1.00 -10.09
CA ARG A 42 -1.71 -2.11 -9.28
C ARG A 42 -2.42 -2.27 -7.94
N ALA A 43 -2.55 -1.19 -7.16
CA ALA A 43 -3.11 -1.27 -5.80
C ALA A 43 -4.53 -0.71 -5.69
N GLY A 44 -4.97 0.09 -6.66
CA GLY A 44 -6.25 0.79 -6.59
C GLY A 44 -7.46 -0.13 -6.52
N THR A 45 -7.44 -1.28 -7.20
CA THR A 45 -8.53 -2.27 -7.13
C THR A 45 -8.69 -2.83 -5.72
N LEU A 46 -7.58 -3.23 -5.07
CA LEU A 46 -7.61 -3.72 -3.69
C LEU A 46 -8.06 -2.62 -2.71
N LEU A 47 -7.54 -1.40 -2.88
CA LEU A 47 -7.96 -0.26 -2.07
C LEU A 47 -9.46 0.05 -2.23
N LYS A 48 -9.99 -0.03 -3.47
CA LYS A 48 -11.41 0.15 -3.75
C LYS A 48 -12.25 -0.91 -3.04
N THR A 49 -11.82 -2.17 -3.05
CA THR A 49 -12.45 -3.26 -2.30
C THR A 49 -12.47 -2.94 -0.80
N TRP A 50 -11.33 -2.61 -0.20
CA TRP A 50 -11.24 -2.28 1.23
C TRP A 50 -12.15 -1.11 1.63
N ILE A 51 -12.19 -0.05 0.81
CA ILE A 51 -13.10 1.09 1.05
C ILE A 51 -14.57 0.67 0.96
N ASN A 52 -14.92 -0.19 0.01
CA ASN A 52 -16.30 -0.68 -0.15
C ASN A 52 -16.71 -1.59 1.02
N ASP A 53 -15.81 -2.46 1.49
CA ASP A 53 -16.06 -3.29 2.67
C ASP A 53 -16.28 -2.44 3.93
N MET A 54 -15.48 -1.39 4.11
CA MET A 54 -15.68 -0.41 5.18
C MET A 54 -17.02 0.32 5.05
N LYS A 55 -17.42 0.75 3.85
CA LYS A 55 -18.74 1.37 3.62
C LYS A 55 -19.89 0.42 3.93
N ALA A 56 -19.77 -0.84 3.52
CA ALA A 56 -20.77 -1.87 3.80
C ALA A 56 -20.94 -2.06 5.32
N MET A 57 -19.83 -2.13 6.06
CA MET A 57 -19.83 -2.18 7.53
C MET A 57 -20.51 -0.96 8.16
N ILE A 58 -20.21 0.26 7.68
CA ILE A 58 -20.84 1.50 8.17
C ILE A 58 -22.36 1.48 7.92
N SER A 59 -22.79 1.02 6.74
CA SER A 59 -24.20 0.97 6.35
C SER A 59 -25.01 -0.14 7.04
N GLN A 60 -24.38 -0.99 7.85
CA GLN A 60 -24.99 -2.15 8.52
C GLN A 60 -25.66 -3.12 7.55
N ASN A 61 -25.02 -3.39 6.41
CA ASN A 61 -25.50 -4.41 5.49
C ASN A 61 -25.31 -5.83 6.11
N ASN A 62 -26.23 -6.75 5.83
CA ASN A 62 -26.26 -8.09 6.44
C ASN A 62 -25.11 -9.01 5.99
N GLU A 63 -24.37 -8.64 4.94
CA GLU A 63 -23.21 -9.38 4.42
C GLU A 63 -21.90 -8.64 4.72
N THR A 64 -21.52 -8.56 6.00
CA THR A 64 -20.28 -7.89 6.43
C THR A 64 -19.41 -8.81 7.28
N TYR A 65 -18.10 -8.66 7.16
CA TYR A 65 -17.10 -9.42 7.92
C TYR A 65 -16.35 -8.49 8.87
N LYS A 66 -16.06 -8.98 10.08
CA LYS A 66 -15.28 -8.22 11.07
C LYS A 66 -13.79 -8.11 10.72
N ALA A 67 -13.27 -9.09 9.97
CA ALA A 67 -11.89 -9.13 9.52
C ALA A 67 -11.84 -9.86 8.17
N ILE A 68 -11.02 -9.35 7.25
CA ILE A 68 -10.78 -9.91 5.92
C ILE A 68 -9.27 -9.99 5.73
N PHE A 69 -8.76 -11.17 5.35
CA PHE A 69 -7.33 -11.42 5.21
C PHE A 69 -6.99 -11.74 3.76
N TYR A 70 -6.01 -11.02 3.22
CA TYR A 70 -5.47 -11.25 1.88
C TYR A 70 -4.04 -11.78 2.01
N SER A 71 -3.84 -13.06 1.69
CA SER A 71 -2.49 -13.63 1.57
C SER A 71 -1.95 -13.32 0.18
N ALA A 72 -0.83 -12.61 0.11
CA ALA A 72 -0.32 -12.03 -1.13
C ALA A 72 1.22 -11.91 -1.13
N HIS A 73 1.75 -10.96 -1.90
CA HIS A 73 3.18 -10.79 -2.14
C HIS A 73 3.68 -9.40 -1.71
N ASP A 74 5.00 -9.24 -1.60
CA ASP A 74 5.68 -7.95 -1.51
C ASP A 74 5.22 -6.97 -2.61
N THR A 75 5.00 -7.47 -3.83
CA THR A 75 4.45 -6.73 -4.98
C THR A 75 3.03 -6.23 -4.76
N THR A 76 2.33 -6.69 -3.72
CA THR A 76 1.04 -6.15 -3.27
C THR A 76 1.24 -5.04 -2.23
N ILE A 77 2.17 -5.25 -1.28
CA ILE A 77 2.46 -4.31 -0.20
C ILE A 77 3.11 -3.03 -0.73
N ILE A 78 4.13 -3.13 -1.60
CA ILE A 78 4.89 -1.97 -2.07
C ILE A 78 3.97 -0.94 -2.76
N PRO A 79 3.11 -1.31 -3.74
CA PRO A 79 2.21 -0.35 -4.35
C PRO A 79 1.16 0.21 -3.38
N LEU A 80 0.69 -0.55 -2.39
CA LEU A 80 -0.19 -0.03 -1.33
C LEU A 80 0.50 1.07 -0.52
N LEU A 81 1.75 0.84 -0.08
CA LEU A 81 2.52 1.85 0.65
C LEU A 81 2.81 3.09 -0.21
N ARG A 82 2.93 2.93 -1.54
CA ARG A 82 3.09 4.06 -2.47
C ARG A 82 1.83 4.88 -2.61
N ILE A 83 0.65 4.28 -2.81
CA ILE A 83 -0.60 5.04 -2.91
C ILE A 83 -1.03 5.73 -1.61
N PHE A 84 -0.39 5.38 -0.50
CA PHE A 84 -0.48 6.07 0.79
C PHE A 84 0.65 7.08 1.02
N ASP A 85 1.61 7.21 0.10
CA ASP A 85 2.79 8.08 0.18
C ASP A 85 3.65 7.82 1.44
N VAL A 86 3.75 6.56 1.86
CA VAL A 86 4.54 6.13 3.04
C VAL A 86 5.64 5.13 2.72
N LYS A 87 5.74 4.64 1.48
CA LYS A 87 6.73 3.63 1.07
C LYS A 87 8.14 3.99 1.51
N ASP A 88 8.65 5.17 1.14
CA ASP A 88 10.05 5.53 1.47
C ASP A 88 10.28 5.82 2.96
N LYS A 89 9.21 6.10 3.72
CA LYS A 89 9.28 6.30 5.18
C LYS A 89 9.36 4.96 5.92
N LEU A 90 8.62 3.96 5.44
CA LEU A 90 8.54 2.63 6.08
C LEU A 90 9.59 1.66 5.54
N LEU A 91 9.98 1.82 4.27
CA LEU A 91 10.93 0.99 3.52
C LEU A 91 11.99 1.90 2.86
N PRO A 92 12.90 2.49 3.66
CA PRO A 92 13.93 3.40 3.14
C PRO A 92 14.94 2.66 2.25
N ASN A 93 15.66 3.40 1.42
CA ASN A 93 16.74 2.89 0.57
C ASN A 93 16.32 1.77 -0.39
N LEU A 94 15.08 1.83 -0.90
CA LEU A 94 14.49 0.79 -1.76
C LEU A 94 14.43 -0.59 -1.09
N ALA A 95 14.29 -0.64 0.24
CA ALA A 95 14.08 -1.89 0.93
C ALA A 95 12.76 -2.55 0.47
N ASP A 96 12.79 -3.88 0.38
CA ASP A 96 11.59 -4.69 0.18
C ASP A 96 10.97 -5.06 1.53
N PRO A 97 9.66 -5.34 1.59
CA PRO A 97 9.04 -5.91 2.78
C PRO A 97 9.70 -7.23 3.18
N ASP A 98 10.00 -7.41 4.47
CA ASP A 98 10.47 -8.69 4.98
C ASP A 98 9.42 -9.79 4.80
N PHE A 99 9.84 -11.05 4.90
CA PHE A 99 8.88 -12.15 5.02
C PHE A 99 7.90 -11.89 6.16
N VAL A 100 6.64 -12.28 5.92
CA VAL A 100 5.47 -12.07 6.81
C VAL A 100 5.12 -10.61 7.12
N ALA A 101 5.73 -9.64 6.43
CA ALA A 101 5.30 -8.26 6.49
C ALA A 101 3.82 -8.15 6.10
N ASN A 102 3.08 -7.25 6.77
CA ASN A 102 1.67 -7.01 6.45
C ASN A 102 1.23 -5.57 6.70
N VAL A 103 0.21 -5.16 5.96
CA VAL A 103 -0.46 -3.86 6.08
C VAL A 103 -1.88 -4.11 6.54
N VAL A 104 -2.29 -3.42 7.60
CA VAL A 104 -3.63 -3.52 8.18
C VAL A 104 -4.29 -2.15 8.15
N LEU A 105 -5.53 -2.10 7.65
CA LEU A 105 -6.43 -0.97 7.86
C LEU A 105 -7.56 -1.37 8.80
N GLU A 106 -7.76 -0.59 9.85
CA GLU A 106 -8.84 -0.77 10.80
C GLU A 106 -9.86 0.35 10.67
N LEU A 107 -11.14 -0.01 10.62
CA LEU A 107 -12.25 0.92 10.71
C LEU A 107 -12.75 1.00 12.15
N TRP A 108 -12.75 2.21 12.71
CA TRP A 108 -13.19 2.47 14.08
C TRP A 108 -14.42 3.37 14.09
N LYS A 109 -15.40 3.03 14.92
CA LYS A 109 -16.52 3.91 15.26
C LYS A 109 -16.20 4.65 16.56
N LYS A 110 -16.32 5.98 16.54
CA LYS A 110 -16.10 6.87 17.68
C LYS A 110 -17.39 7.02 18.48
N ASP A 111 -17.26 7.53 19.72
CA ASP A 111 -18.39 7.71 20.63
C ASP A 111 -19.44 8.72 20.09
N ASP A 112 -18.99 9.69 19.29
CA ASP A 112 -19.86 10.66 18.61
C ASP A 112 -20.57 10.08 17.36
N GLY A 113 -20.35 8.79 17.06
CA GLY A 113 -20.90 8.09 15.91
C GLY A 113 -20.12 8.28 14.61
N SER A 114 -19.07 9.11 14.60
CA SER A 114 -18.18 9.26 13.44
C SER A 114 -17.29 8.04 13.24
N TYR A 115 -16.69 7.93 12.05
CA TYR A 115 -15.81 6.82 11.69
C TYR A 115 -14.41 7.32 11.33
N VAL A 116 -13.40 6.58 11.76
CA VAL A 116 -11.98 6.84 11.44
C VAL A 116 -11.30 5.56 10.94
N VAL A 117 -10.27 5.74 10.13
CA VAL A 117 -9.36 4.69 9.67
C VAL A 117 -8.05 4.80 10.44
N LYS A 118 -7.54 3.66 10.90
CA LYS A 118 -6.16 3.50 11.40
C LYS A 118 -5.40 2.57 10.48
N ALA A 119 -4.14 2.87 10.22
CA ALA A 119 -3.30 2.13 9.30
C ALA A 119 -2.01 1.67 10.00
N PHE A 120 -1.71 0.39 9.89
CA PHE A 120 -0.60 -0.24 10.57
C PHE A 120 0.26 -1.05 9.61
N TYR A 121 1.58 -0.97 9.80
CA TYR A 121 2.56 -1.79 9.13
C TYR A 121 3.24 -2.68 10.16
N TYR A 122 3.26 -3.98 9.89
CA TYR A 122 3.97 -4.98 10.67
C TYR A 122 5.17 -5.42 9.84
N PRO A 123 6.41 -5.04 10.20
CA PRO A 123 7.56 -5.32 9.36
C PRO A 123 7.88 -6.80 9.28
N ASN A 124 7.85 -7.53 10.39
CA ASN A 124 8.12 -8.96 10.47
C ASN A 124 7.58 -9.55 11.79
N SER A 125 7.92 -10.81 12.10
CA SER A 125 7.44 -11.52 13.30
C SER A 125 8.08 -11.09 14.63
N ILE A 126 9.10 -10.23 14.59
CA ILE A 126 9.92 -9.86 15.76
C ILE A 126 9.79 -8.35 16.05
N ALA A 127 9.70 -7.54 15.01
CA ALA A 127 9.56 -6.09 15.12
C ALA A 127 8.18 -5.68 15.64
N GLY A 128 8.14 -4.54 16.34
CA GLY A 128 6.88 -3.92 16.75
C GLY A 128 6.09 -3.36 15.58
N THR A 129 4.79 -3.18 15.79
CA THR A 129 3.89 -2.54 14.82
C THR A 129 4.18 -1.05 14.69
N ILE A 130 4.06 -0.53 13.47
CA ILE A 130 4.16 0.90 13.17
C ILE A 130 2.77 1.41 12.78
N ASN A 131 2.20 2.33 13.56
CA ASN A 131 1.04 3.10 13.12
C ASN A 131 1.53 4.17 12.15
N PHE A 132 1.11 4.08 10.89
CA PHE A 132 1.51 5.03 9.84
C PHE A 132 0.37 5.97 9.42
N THR A 133 -0.75 5.99 10.14
CA THR A 133 -1.94 6.80 9.80
C THR A 133 -1.61 8.27 9.60
N SER A 134 -0.83 8.86 10.52
CA SER A 134 -0.39 10.25 10.46
C SER A 134 0.59 10.55 9.33
N MET A 135 1.18 9.50 8.73
CA MET A 135 2.16 9.62 7.65
C MET A 135 1.49 9.64 6.27
N ILE A 136 0.22 9.24 6.17
CA ILE A 136 -0.55 9.19 4.93
C ILE A 136 -0.84 10.61 4.45
N SER A 137 -0.39 10.95 3.24
CA SER A 137 -0.68 12.26 2.64
C SER A 137 -2.19 12.53 2.57
N GLY A 138 -2.60 13.69 3.05
CA GLY A 138 -3.99 14.12 3.09
C GLY A 138 -4.78 13.68 4.33
N CYS A 139 -4.22 12.80 5.17
CA CYS A 139 -4.75 12.56 6.51
C CYS A 139 -4.21 13.58 7.52
N PRO A 140 -4.94 13.87 8.61
CA PRO A 140 -4.43 14.71 9.71
C PRO A 140 -3.19 14.08 10.36
N PRO A 141 -2.31 14.89 11.00
CA PRO A 141 -1.11 14.39 11.68
C PRO A 141 -1.46 13.74 13.04
N THR A 142 -2.38 12.78 13.02
CA THR A 142 -2.89 12.03 14.18
C THR A 142 -2.95 10.55 13.85
N ASP A 143 -3.05 9.70 14.87
CA ASP A 143 -3.13 8.23 14.73
C ASP A 143 -4.46 7.72 14.15
N GLU A 144 -5.33 8.65 13.73
CA GLU A 144 -6.66 8.44 13.21
C GLU A 144 -6.89 9.36 12.02
N CYS A 145 -7.41 8.81 10.93
CA CYS A 145 -7.82 9.58 9.75
C CYS A 145 -9.34 9.49 9.61
N PRO A 146 -10.10 10.61 9.65
CA PRO A 146 -11.54 10.59 9.42
C PRO A 146 -11.88 9.85 8.12
N PHE A 147 -12.87 8.96 8.17
CA PHE A 147 -13.16 8.04 7.06
C PHE A 147 -13.41 8.77 5.74
N ASP A 148 -14.17 9.86 5.76
CA ASP A 148 -14.45 10.67 4.56
C ASP A 148 -13.19 11.35 4.00
N ILE A 149 -12.27 11.79 4.87
CA ILE A 149 -10.98 12.35 4.46
C ILE A 149 -10.13 11.25 3.81
N PHE A 150 -10.06 10.07 4.43
CA PHE A 150 -9.34 8.91 3.90
C PHE A 150 -9.88 8.52 2.51
N VAL A 151 -11.19 8.37 2.36
CA VAL A 151 -11.83 8.03 1.09
C VAL A 151 -11.60 9.12 0.06
N ASN A 152 -11.76 10.40 0.43
CA ASN A 152 -11.59 11.50 -0.50
C ASN A 152 -10.17 11.58 -1.04
N ARG A 153 -9.15 11.41 -0.18
CA ARG A 153 -7.76 11.39 -0.64
C ARG A 153 -7.51 10.20 -1.57
N CYS A 154 -8.11 9.05 -1.30
CA CYS A 154 -7.93 7.82 -2.07
C CYS A 154 -8.46 7.89 -3.51
N LYS A 155 -9.42 8.79 -3.79
CA LYS A 155 -10.14 8.86 -5.09
C LYS A 155 -9.21 8.86 -6.31
N SER A 156 -8.08 9.56 -6.27
CA SER A 156 -7.16 9.64 -7.42
C SER A 156 -6.50 8.30 -7.78
N TYR A 157 -6.46 7.34 -6.85
CA TYR A 157 -5.93 5.99 -7.06
C TYR A 157 -7.02 4.92 -7.21
N LEU A 158 -8.31 5.28 -7.22
CA LEU A 158 -9.37 4.29 -7.42
C LEU A 158 -9.68 4.17 -8.93
N PRO A 159 -9.57 2.97 -9.52
CA PRO A 159 -10.03 2.74 -10.88
C PRO A 159 -11.56 2.84 -10.94
N ASP A 160 -12.06 3.49 -11.97
CA ASP A 160 -13.49 3.51 -12.29
C ASP A 160 -13.87 2.17 -12.91
N ASN A 161 -13.15 1.79 -13.97
CA ASN A 161 -13.25 0.49 -14.63
C ASN A 161 -11.85 -0.01 -15.00
N ILE A 162 -11.36 -0.99 -14.25
CA ILE A 162 -9.99 -1.49 -14.41
C ILE A 162 -9.76 -2.11 -15.79
N ASP A 163 -10.76 -2.77 -16.39
CA ASP A 163 -10.62 -3.43 -17.68
C ASP A 163 -10.42 -2.41 -18.81
N LEU A 164 -11.18 -1.31 -18.77
CA LEU A 164 -11.04 -0.22 -19.74
C LEU A 164 -9.75 0.58 -19.52
N GLU A 165 -9.40 0.83 -18.27
CA GLU A 165 -8.20 1.61 -17.92
C GLU A 165 -6.89 0.83 -18.17
N CYS A 166 -6.94 -0.50 -18.26
CA CYS A 166 -5.79 -1.34 -18.63
C CYS A 166 -5.59 -1.48 -20.14
N LEU A 167 -6.49 -0.94 -20.99
CA LEU A 167 -6.31 -0.99 -22.43
C LEU A 167 -5.11 -0.13 -22.86
N PRO A 168 -4.37 -0.53 -23.91
CA PRO A 168 -3.30 0.29 -24.46
C PRO A 168 -3.84 1.67 -24.85
N LYS A 169 -3.17 2.73 -24.38
CA LYS A 169 -3.45 4.10 -24.83
C LYS A 169 -2.91 4.26 -26.25
N VAL A 170 -3.80 4.56 -27.18
CA VAL A 170 -3.49 4.88 -28.59
C VAL A 170 -3.04 6.33 -28.70
#